data_AF-A0A2U1L367-F1
#
_entry.id   AF-A0A2U1L367-F1
#
_cell.length_a   1.000
_cell.length_b   1.000
_cell.length_c   1.000
_cell.angle_alpha   90.00
_cell.angle_beta   90.00
_cell.angle_gamma   90.00
#
_symmetry.space_group_name_H-M   'P 1'
#
loop_
_entity.id
_entity.type
_entity.pdbx_description
1 polymer ?
#
loop_
_entity_poly.entity_id
_entity_poly.type
_entity_poly.pdbx_seq_one_letter_code
_entity_poly.pdbx_strand_id
1 'polypeptide(L)' 'MKRKKCTIYPFQPWELPKNQNKYGVILWVPDTITELIEKAADHFKLDLPSTSCILTEEAGQILDVNMIIDGQKLYLITT' A
#
# COMPACT_ATOMS: atom_id res chain seq x y z
N MET A 1 20.62 -7.47 3.67
CA MET A 1 19.60 -6.49 4.15
C MET A 1 18.58 -7.23 5.00
N LYS A 2 18.07 -6.63 6.08
CA LYS A 2 16.96 -7.23 6.83
C LYS A 2 15.68 -7.10 5.99
N ARG A 3 14.89 -8.17 5.92
CA ARG A 3 13.54 -8.11 5.32
C ARG A 3 12.72 -7.07 6.07
N LYS A 4 12.03 -6.20 5.33
CA LYS A 4 11.12 -5.19 5.87
C LYS A 4 9.68 -5.67 5.67
N LYS A 5 8.79 -5.35 6.60
CA LYS A 5 7.34 -5.49 6.42
C LYS A 5 6.68 -4.11 6.40
N CYS A 6 5.55 -3.99 5.74
CA CYS A 6 4.72 -2.78 5.73
C CYS A 6 3.25 -3.15 5.91
N THR A 7 2.44 -2.17 6.32
CA THR A 7 0.99 -2.31 6.39
C THR A 7 0.39 -1.48 5.28
N ILE A 8 -0.36 -2.09 4.37
CA ILE A 8 -1.03 -1.39 3.27
C ILE A 8 -2.52 -1.28 3.58
N TYR A 9 -3.10 -0.12 3.33
CA TYR A 9 -4.53 0.16 3.47
C TYR A 9 -5.16 0.48 2.09
N PRO A 10 -6.38 -0.01 1.80
CA PRO A 10 -7.07 0.21 0.51
C PRO A 10 -7.94 1.49 0.53
N PHE A 11 -7.45 2.54 1.16
CA PHE A 11 -8.15 3.82 1.31
C PHE A 11 -7.18 4.95 1.56
N GLN A 12 -7.59 6.18 1.26
CA GLN A 12 -6.80 7.36 1.55
C GLN A 12 -6.90 7.73 3.03
N PRO A 13 -5.78 8.05 3.71
CA PRO A 13 -5.81 8.43 5.13
C PRO A 13 -6.57 9.73 5.37
N TRP A 14 -6.61 10.64 4.39
CA TRP A 14 -7.31 11.93 4.47
C TRP A 14 -8.81 11.85 4.13
N GLU A 15 -9.28 10.77 3.50
CA GLU A 15 -10.70 10.55 3.16
C GLU A 15 -11.26 9.31 3.85
N LEU A 16 -10.91 9.09 5.13
CA LEU A 16 -11.44 7.99 5.93
C LEU A 16 -12.99 7.97 5.85
N PRO A 17 -13.60 6.96 5.21
CA PRO A 17 -15.04 6.85 5.16
C PRO A 17 -15.52 6.54 6.57
N LYS A 18 -16.36 7.42 7.15
CA LYS A 18 -16.83 7.36 8.54
C LYS A 18 -17.45 6.01 8.97
N ASN A 19 -17.78 5.13 8.03
CA ASN A 19 -18.55 3.89 8.27
C ASN A 19 -17.91 2.61 7.70
N GLN A 20 -16.63 2.59 7.31
CA GLN A 20 -16.00 1.33 6.86
C GLN A 20 -14.82 0.97 7.75
N ASN A 21 -14.97 -0.14 8.47
CA ASN A 21 -13.91 -0.77 9.26
C ASN A 21 -12.91 -1.44 8.30
N LYS A 22 -12.21 -0.63 7.50
CA LYS A 22 -11.23 -1.11 6.54
C LYS A 22 -9.94 -1.45 7.28
N TYR A 23 -9.67 -2.75 7.39
CA TYR A 23 -8.40 -3.25 7.90
C TYR A 23 -7.31 -3.09 6.83
N GLY A 24 -6.07 -2.90 7.28
CA GLY A 24 -4.90 -3.01 6.42
C GLY A 24 -4.40 -4.46 6.34
N VAL A 25 -3.56 -4.74 5.36
CA VAL A 25 -2.84 -6.01 5.22
C VAL A 25 -1.36 -5.80 5.53
N ILE A 26 -0.78 -6.70 6.32
CA ILE A 26 0.67 -6.69 6.58
C ILE A 26 1.34 -7.58 5.53
N LEU A 27 2.23 -7.00 4.74
CA LEU A 27 3.00 -7.70 3.72
C LEU A 27 4.50 -7.52 3.95
N TRP A 28 5.26 -8.56 3.60
CA TRP A 28 6.69 -8.40 3.39
C TRP A 28 6.92 -7.51 2.17
N VAL A 29 7.87 -6.59 2.28
CA VAL A 29 8.30 -5.76 1.16
C VAL A 29 8.99 -6.66 0.13
N PRO A 30 8.44 -6.78 -1.10
CA PRO A 30 9.02 -7.57 -2.18
C PRO A 30 10.16 -6.81 -2.88
N ASP A 31 10.63 -7.34 -4.01
CA ASP A 31 11.75 -6.76 -4.75
C ASP A 31 11.35 -5.56 -5.63
N THR A 32 10.06 -5.42 -5.97
CA THR A 32 9.56 -4.33 -6.83
C THR A 32 8.27 -3.69 -6.30
N ILE A 33 8.04 -2.41 -6.65
CA ILE A 33 6.80 -1.71 -6.27
C ILE A 33 5.58 -2.34 -6.94
N THR A 34 5.70 -2.78 -8.19
CA THR A 34 4.61 -3.44 -8.93
C THR A 34 4.13 -4.70 -8.20
N GLU A 35 5.06 -5.56 -7.77
CA GLU A 35 4.70 -6.78 -7.03
C GLU A 35 4.02 -6.45 -5.68
N LEU A 36 4.43 -5.36 -5.02
CA LEU A 36 3.80 -4.91 -3.78
C LEU A 36 2.36 -4.46 -4.02
N ILE A 37 2.12 -3.74 -5.11
CA ILE A 37 0.80 -3.26 -5.54
C ILE A 37 -0.11 -4.46 -5.86
N GLU A 38 0.36 -5.40 -6.69
CA GLU A 38 -0.38 -6.58 -7.10
C GLU A 38 -0.79 -7.43 -5.89
N LYS A 39 0.15 -7.74 -4.99
CA LYS A 39 -0.14 -8.49 -3.77
C LYS A 39 -1.16 -7.78 -2.88
N ALA A 40 -1.03 -6.46 -2.72
CA ALA A 40 -1.98 -5.70 -1.93
C ALA A 40 -3.38 -5.74 -2.55
N ALA A 41 -3.50 -5.53 -3.86
CA ALA A 41 -4.78 -5.56 -4.55
C ALA A 41 -5.44 -6.94 -4.53
N ASP A 42 -4.67 -8.02 -4.71
CA ASP A 42 -5.17 -9.39 -4.57
C ASP A 42 -5.76 -9.65 -3.18
N HIS A 43 -5.07 -9.20 -2.14
CA HIS A 43 -5.55 -9.31 -0.76
C HIS A 43 -6.86 -8.53 -0.52
N PHE A 44 -7.01 -7.38 -1.17
CA PHE A 44 -8.21 -6.55 -1.07
C PHE A 44 -9.28 -6.90 -2.11
N LYS A 45 -9.01 -7.86 -3.01
CA LYS A 45 -9.86 -8.23 -4.16
C LYS A 45 -10.26 -7.00 -4.99
N LEU A 46 -9.29 -6.12 -5.24
CA LEU A 46 -9.47 -4.93 -6.06
C LEU A 46 -9.07 -5.22 -7.50
N ASP A 47 -9.87 -4.76 -8.45
CA ASP A 47 -9.40 -4.64 -9.84
C ASP A 47 -8.32 -3.58 -9.88
N LEU A 48 -7.16 -3.92 -10.45
CA LEU A 48 -5.99 -3.06 -10.48
C LEU A 48 -5.98 -2.24 -11.80
N PRO A 49 -6.44 -0.98 -11.81
CA PRO A 49 -6.25 -0.14 -12.99
C PRO A 49 -4.77 0.15 -13.18
N SER A 50 -4.38 0.49 -14.42
CA SER A 50 -3.00 0.81 -14.81
C SER A 50 -2.39 1.99 -14.02
N THR A 51 -3.23 2.76 -13.35
CA THR A 51 -2.94 3.98 -12.59
C THR A 51 -2.83 3.75 -11.07
N SER A 52 -2.68 2.49 -10.64
CA SER A 52 -2.54 2.15 -9.22
C SER A 52 -1.18 2.54 -8.65
N CYS A 53 -1.16 3.12 -7.45
CA CYS A 53 0.09 3.55 -6.79
C CYS A 53 0.04 3.37 -5.26
N ILE A 54 1.23 3.32 -4.66
CA ILE A 54 1.40 3.29 -3.20
C ILE A 54 1.81 4.67 -2.71
N LEU A 55 1.09 5.18 -1.71
CA LEU A 55 1.36 6.45 -1.07
C LEU A 55 1.76 6.27 0.41
N THR A 56 2.49 7.24 0.94
CA THR A 56 2.67 7.44 2.38
C THR A 56 1.46 8.15 3.00
N GLU A 57 1.46 8.29 4.33
CA GLU A 57 0.41 9.01 5.06
C GLU A 57 0.32 10.49 4.61
N GLU A 58 1.46 11.07 4.24
CA GLU A 58 1.65 12.44 3.78
C GLU A 58 1.39 12.63 2.27
N ALA A 59 0.71 11.67 1.63
CA ALA A 59 0.41 11.67 0.20
C ALA A 59 1.64 11.65 -0.72
N GLY A 60 2.80 11.20 -0.22
CA GLY A 60 4.01 11.01 -1.03
C GLY A 60 3.94 9.68 -1.78
N GLN A 61 4.09 9.70 -3.10
CA GLN A 61 4.15 8.46 -3.88
C GLN A 61 5.50 7.75 -3.69
N ILE A 62 5.43 6.45 -3.41
CA ILE A 62 6.63 5.60 -3.33
C ILE A 62 6.92 5.05 -4.72
N LEU A 63 8.12 5.35 -5.21
CA LEU A 63 8.61 4.90 -6.51
C LEU A 63 9.55 3.68 -6.40
N ASP A 64 10.11 3.42 -5.21
CA ASP A 64 11.06 2.34 -4.99
C ASP A 64 10.88 1.68 -3.61
N VAL A 65 10.92 0.35 -3.57
CA VAL A 65 10.73 -0.45 -2.34
C VAL A 65 11.81 -0.19 -1.28
N ASN A 66 12.99 0.28 -1.67
CA ASN A 66 14.06 0.63 -0.74
C ASN A 66 13.71 1.83 0.12
N MET A 67 12.80 2.69 -0.33
CA MET A 67 12.28 3.84 0.43
C MET A 67 11.34 3.42 1.57
N ILE A 68 10.82 2.19 1.54
CA ILE A 68 9.92 1.68 2.58
C ILE A 68 10.74 1.39 3.84
N ILE A 69 10.25 1.85 5.00
CA ILE A 69 10.82 1.52 6.31
C ILE A 69 10.07 0.34 6.95
N ASP A 70 10.74 -0.40 7.85
CA ASP A 70 10.09 -1.54 8.52
C ASP A 70 8.95 -1.06 9.42
N GLY A 71 7.77 -1.68 9.24
CA GLY A 71 6.55 -1.31 9.94
C GLY A 71 5.82 -0.09 9.38
N GLN A 72 6.24 0.47 8.24
CA GLN A 72 5.58 1.64 7.65
C GLN A 72 4.12 1.37 7.28
N LYS A 73 3.25 2.36 7.51
CA LYS A 73 1.89 2.39 6.97
C LYS A 73 1.89 3.03 5.60
N LEU A 74 1.25 2.36 4.66
CA LEU A 74 1.20 2.70 3.25
C LEU A 74 -0.24 2.58 2.76
N TYR A 75 -0.55 3.24 1.65
CA TYR A 75 -1.91 3.36 1.15
C TYR A 75 -1.94 3.04 -0.33
N LEU A 76 -2.70 2.01 -0.71
CA LEU A 76 -2.92 1.65 -2.10
C LEU A 76 -4.07 2.49 -2.65
N ILE A 77 -3.76 3.31 -3.66
CA ILE A 77 -4.72 4.16 -4.34
C ILE A 77 -4.89 3.67 -5.77
N THR A 78 -6.13 3.50 -6.18
CA THR A 78 -6.56 3.28 -7.56
C THR A 78 -7.20 4.59 -8.05
N THR A 79 -6.61 5.27 -9.03
CA THR A 79 -7.20 6.47 -9.64
C THR A 79 -7.94 6.16 -10.93
#